data_AF-A0A949MR49-F1
#
_entry.id   AF-A0A949MR49-F1
#
_cell.length_a   1.000
_cell.length_b   1.000
_cell.length_c   1.000
_cell.angle_alpha   90.00
_cell.angle_beta   90.00
_cell.angle_gamma   90.00
#
_symmetry.space_group_name_H-M   'P 1'
#
loop_
_entity.id
_entity.type
_entity.pdbx_description
1 polymer ?
#
loop_
_entity_poly.entity_id
_entity_poly.type
_entity_poly.pdbx_seq_one_letter_code
_entity_poly.pdbx_strand_id
1 'polypeptide(L)' 'MYICICGAVNERRSREAIAGGTDRWKALCHELNLAQQCGVCAKGAKEFFDRELAAKVSEPQ' A
#
# COMPACT_ATOMS: atom_id res chain seq x y z
N MET A 1 -9.19 -5.44 5.98
CA MET A 1 -8.90 -4.55 7.13
C MET A 1 -8.53 -3.15 6.65
N TYR A 2 -8.72 -2.12 7.49
CA TYR A 2 -8.16 -0.78 7.22
C TYR A 2 -6.66 -0.76 7.55
N ILE A 3 -5.88 -0.23 6.62
CA ILE A 3 -4.44 0.01 6.80
C ILE A 3 -4.22 1.43 7.33
N CYS A 4 -4.97 2.41 6.81
CA CYS A 4 -4.90 3.80 7.27
C CYS A 4 -6.29 4.38 7.47
N ILE A 5 -6.55 4.82 8.69
CA ILE A 5 -7.83 5.44 9.07
C ILE A 5 -7.95 6.84 8.48
N CYS A 6 -6.89 7.66 8.56
CA CYS A 6 -6.89 9.03 8.03
C CYS A 6 -7.21 9.10 6.54
N GLY A 7 -6.59 8.24 5.73
CA GLY A 7 -6.81 8.17 4.28
C GLY A 7 -7.96 7.24 3.86
N ALA A 8 -8.68 6.64 4.80
CA ALA A 8 -9.66 5.58 4.55
C ALA A 8 -9.14 4.50 3.58
N VAL A 9 -7.90 4.07 3.79
CA VAL A 9 -7.21 3.07 2.95
C VAL A 9 -7.36 1.70 3.58
N ASN A 10 -7.85 0.75 2.80
CA ASN A 10 -7.98 -0.65 3.19
C ASN A 10 -7.06 -1.54 2.34
N GLU A 11 -6.89 -2.79 2.76
CA GLU A 11 -6.05 -3.77 2.07
C GLU A 11 -6.42 -3.94 0.59
N ARG A 12 -7.72 -3.91 0.27
CA ARG A 12 -8.19 -4.04 -1.13
C ARG A 12 -7.65 -2.89 -1.98
N ARG A 13 -7.81 -1.64 -1.54
CA ARG A 13 -7.30 -0.46 -2.27
C ARG A 13 -5.79 -0.51 -2.47
N SER A 14 -5.05 -0.93 -1.45
CA SER A 14 -3.59 -1.07 -1.56
C SER A 14 -3.21 -2.17 -2.55
N ARG A 15 -3.88 -3.33 -2.54
CA ARG A 15 -3.67 -4.39 -3.53
C ARG A 15 -4.00 -3.95 -4.94
N GLU A 16 -5.11 -3.25 -5.14
CA GLU A 16 -5.53 -2.75 -6.46
C GLU A 16 -4.49 -1.79 -7.04
N ALA A 17 -3.93 -0.87 -6.24
CA ALA A 17 -2.86 0.02 -6.68
C ALA A 17 -1.58 -0.74 -7.02
N ILE A 18 -1.16 -1.70 -6.18
CA ILE A 18 0.04 -2.53 -6.44
C ILE A 18 -0.15 -3.38 -7.71
N ALA A 19 -1.32 -4.00 -7.88
CA ALA A 19 -1.69 -4.74 -9.08
C ALA A 19 -1.68 -3.84 -10.33
N GLY A 20 -2.19 -2.61 -10.20
CA GLY A 20 -2.20 -1.57 -11.22
C GLY A 20 -0.83 -1.03 -11.62
N GLY A 21 0.25 -1.47 -10.96
CA GLY A 21 1.62 -1.14 -11.34
C GLY A 21 2.37 -0.25 -10.34
N THR A 22 1.76 0.08 -9.20
CA THR A 22 2.44 0.88 -8.17
C THR A 22 3.49 0.03 -7.44
N ASP A 23 4.75 0.13 -7.87
CA ASP A 23 5.91 -0.61 -7.34
C ASP A 23 6.74 0.20 -6.33
N ARG A 24 6.45 1.49 -6.16
CA ARG A 24 7.18 2.38 -5.23
C ARG A 24 6.31 2.82 -4.06
N TRP A 25 6.82 2.64 -2.85
CA TRP A 25 6.15 3.07 -1.61
C TRP A 25 5.68 4.53 -1.65
N LYS A 26 6.55 5.45 -2.10
CA LYS A 26 6.21 6.88 -2.18
C LYS A 26 5.06 7.15 -3.16
N ALA A 27 4.98 6.39 -4.25
CA ALA A 27 3.88 6.50 -5.21
C ALA A 27 2.57 6.02 -4.57
N LEU A 28 2.59 4.88 -3.87
CA LEU A 28 1.42 4.37 -3.14
C LEU A 28 0.91 5.36 -2.08
N CYS A 29 1.82 5.95 -1.31
CA CYS A 29 1.47 6.98 -0.32
C CYS A 29 0.77 8.18 -0.94
N HIS A 30 1.30 8.65 -2.07
CA HIS A 30 0.74 9.79 -2.78
C HIS A 30 -0.63 9.47 -3.38
N GLU A 31 -0.75 8.33 -4.07
CA GLU A 31 -1.96 7.88 -4.76
C GLU A 31 -3.13 7.64 -3.80
N LEU A 32 -2.87 6.98 -2.66
CA LEU A 32 -3.92 6.57 -1.73
C LEU A 32 -4.07 7.50 -0.51
N ASN A 33 -3.34 8.61 -0.47
CA ASN A 33 -3.22 9.44 0.73
C ASN A 33 -2.80 8.64 2.00
N LEU A 34 -1.99 7.59 1.78
CA LEU A 34 -1.55 6.65 2.81
C LEU A 34 -0.36 7.23 3.57
N ALA A 35 -0.41 7.19 4.91
CA ALA A 35 0.63 7.70 5.80
C ALA A 35 0.96 9.21 5.68
N GLN A 36 0.12 10.01 5.04
CA GLN A 36 0.38 11.45 4.83
C GLN A 36 -0.10 12.38 5.96
N GLN A 37 -1.01 11.90 6.82
CA GLN A 37 -1.59 12.72 7.90
C GLN A 37 -0.92 12.50 9.26
N CYS A 38 -1.26 11.42 9.98
CA CYS A 38 -0.72 11.17 11.32
C CYS A 38 0.51 10.25 11.34
N GLY A 39 0.81 9.57 10.22
CA GLY A 39 1.95 8.66 10.10
C GLY A 39 1.87 7.35 10.91
N VAL A 40 0.91 7.16 11.82
CA VAL A 40 0.83 5.98 12.71
C VAL A 40 0.81 4.66 11.93
N CYS A 41 0.11 4.63 10.80
CA CYS A 41 0.04 3.44 9.95
C CYS A 41 1.33 3.14 9.16
N ALA A 42 2.29 4.06 9.06
CA ALA A 42 3.36 4.01 8.07
C ALA A 42 4.18 2.72 8.12
N LYS A 43 4.55 2.27 9.32
CA LYS A 43 5.35 1.04 9.50
C LYS A 43 4.58 -0.20 9.04
N GLY A 44 3.40 -0.45 9.61
CA GLY A 44 2.59 -1.61 9.24
C GLY A 44 2.11 -1.59 7.79
N ALA A 45 1.84 -0.39 7.26
CA ALA A 45 1.47 -0.19 5.86
C ALA A 45 2.64 -0.48 4.91
N LYS A 46 3.88 -0.12 5.29
CA LYS A 46 5.09 -0.45 4.53
C LYS A 46 5.35 -1.96 4.52
N GLU A 47 5.24 -2.61 5.69
CA GLU A 47 5.40 -4.07 5.82
C GLU A 47 4.37 -4.82 4.96
N PHE A 48 3.11 -4.37 4.98
CA PHE A 48 2.08 -4.88 4.08
C PHE A 48 2.48 -4.68 2.61
N PHE A 49 2.88 -3.46 2.23
CA PHE A 49 3.28 -3.14 0.86
C PHE A 49 4.43 -4.02 0.36
N ASP A 50 5.51 -4.19 1.13
CA ASP A 50 6.64 -5.05 0.73
C ASP A 50 6.20 -6.50 0.55
N ARG A 51 5.35 -7.02 1.43
CA ARG A 51 4.82 -8.39 1.33
C ARG A 51 3.99 -8.58 0.06
N GLU A 52 3.07 -7.67 -0.23
CA GLU A 52 2.22 -7.77 -1.42
C GLU A 52 3.03 -7.56 -2.71
N LEU A 53 4.03 -6.66 -2.70
CA LEU A 53 4.91 -6.44 -3.84
C LEU A 53 5.77 -7.68 -4.13
N ALA A 54 6.33 -8.31 -3.10
CA ALA A 54 7.07 -9.56 -3.24
C ALA A 54 6.18 -10.70 -3.77
N ALA A 55 4.94 -10.80 -3.29
CA ALA A 55 3.96 -11.78 -3.78
C ALA A 55 3.60 -11.56 -5.25
N LYS A 56 3.53 -10.30 -5.71
CA LYS A 56 3.27 -9.97 -7.11
C LYS A 56 4.43 -10.36 -8.03
N VAL A 57 5.68 -10.24 -7.58
CA VAL A 57 6.88 -10.60 -8.38
C VAL A 57 6.97 -12.10 -8.66
N SER A 58 6.39 -12.95 -7.81
CA SER A 58 6.38 -14.41 -8.00
C SER A 58 5.35 -14.93 -9.01
N GLU A 59 4.45 -14.09 -9.51
CA GLU A 59 3.48 -14.48 -10.53
C GLU A 59 4.01 -14.04 -11.91
N PRO A 60 4.50 -14.96 -12.77
CA PRO A 60 4.95 -14.60 -14.10
C PRO A 60 3.72 -14.14 -14.90
N GLN A 61 3.66 -12.85 -15.21
CA GLN A 61 2.73 -12.25 -16.17
C GLN A 61 3.13 -12.60 -17.61
#